data_AF-A0A521YVH9-F1
#
_entry.id   AF-A0A521YVH9-F1
#
_cell.length_a   1.000
_cell.length_b   1.000
_cell.length_c   1.000
_cell.angle_alpha   90.00
_cell.angle_beta   90.00
_cell.angle_gamma   90.00
#
_symmetry.space_group_name_H-M   'P 1'
#
loop_
_entity.id
_entity.type
_entity.pdbx_description
1 polymer ?
#
loop_
_entity_poly.entity_id
_entity_poly.type
_entity_poly.pdbx_seq_one_letter_code
_entity_poly.pdbx_strand_id
1 'polypeptide(L)'
;MMEALSGIAAISSLAPQAAGSVAEGGEPTGFAAVFDAQVEGVNQDLSRAETQLQRLAAGQPVELHDVMISLETARISVMTVIQVRNKLVEAYQELSRMQV
;
A
#
# COMPACT_ATOMS: atom_id res chain seq x y z
N MET A 1 36.58 -23.79 -30.08
CA MET A 1 35.46 -23.20 -30.85
C MET A 1 34.30 -22.99 -29.88
N MET A 2 34.32 -21.88 -29.12
CA MET A 2 33.30 -21.52 -28.13
C MET A 2 33.32 -20.00 -27.91
N GLU A 3 32.98 -19.25 -28.96
CA GLU A 3 32.98 -17.78 -29.01
C GLU A 3 31.57 -17.29 -29.42
N ALA A 4 30.60 -17.30 -28.48
CA ALA A 4 29.27 -16.77 -28.77
C ALA A 4 28.48 -16.26 -27.54
N LEU A 5 29.13 -15.78 -26.48
CA LEU A 5 28.43 -15.23 -25.30
C LEU A 5 28.94 -13.85 -24.82
N SER A 6 29.81 -13.16 -25.57
CA SER A 6 30.32 -11.83 -25.19
C SER A 6 29.38 -10.65 -25.55
N GLY A 7 28.16 -10.90 -26.04
CA GLY A 7 27.27 -9.85 -26.57
C GLY A 7 26.39 -9.11 -25.54
N ILE A 8 26.34 -9.55 -24.28
CA ILE A 8 25.38 -9.02 -23.28
C ILE A 8 26.05 -8.12 -22.23
N ALA A 9 27.38 -8.01 -22.21
CA ALA A 9 28.11 -7.16 -21.26
C ALA A 9 28.00 -5.64 -21.55
N ALA A 10 27.42 -5.23 -22.68
CA ALA A 10 27.42 -3.83 -23.13
C ALA A 10 26.13 -3.02 -22.81
N ILE A 11 25.19 -3.58 -22.05
CA ILE A 11 23.97 -2.84 -21.63
C ILE A 11 24.15 -2.19 -20.24
N SER A 12 25.32 -2.37 -19.61
CA SER A 12 25.60 -1.85 -18.25
C SER A 12 25.95 -0.35 -18.18
N SER A 13 25.90 0.42 -19.29
CA SER A 13 26.42 1.80 -19.32
C SER A 13 25.41 2.90 -19.72
N LEU A 14 24.11 2.71 -19.53
CA LEU A 14 23.10 3.77 -19.71
C LEU A 14 22.26 4.02 -18.45
N ALA A 15 22.90 4.02 -17.28
CA ALA A 15 22.32 4.63 -16.10
C ALA A 15 22.61 6.14 -16.13
N PRO A 16 21.58 7.00 -16.26
CA PRO A 16 21.78 8.42 -16.02
C PRO A 16 22.15 8.62 -14.56
N GLN A 17 23.31 9.23 -14.37
CA GLN A 17 23.78 9.77 -13.11
C GLN A 17 22.76 10.81 -12.63
N ALA A 18 21.83 10.37 -11.77
CA ALA A 18 20.91 11.26 -11.07
C ALA A 18 21.72 12.03 -10.02
N ALA A 19 22.14 13.23 -10.41
CA ALA A 19 22.47 14.30 -9.48
C ALA A 19 21.24 14.60 -8.61
N GLY A 20 21.43 14.65 -7.29
CA GLY A 20 20.40 15.14 -6.38
C GLY A 20 20.40 14.43 -5.05
N SER A 21 21.39 14.73 -4.22
CA SER A 21 21.29 14.56 -2.77
C SER A 21 20.07 15.30 -2.23
N VAL A 22 19.09 14.55 -1.72
CA VAL A 22 18.22 15.00 -0.63
C VAL A 22 18.28 13.94 0.46
N ALA A 23 19.39 13.97 1.19
CA ALA A 23 19.36 13.55 2.58
C ALA A 23 18.92 14.77 3.39
N GLU A 24 17.64 14.82 3.75
CA GLU A 24 17.17 15.65 4.86
C GLU A 24 16.40 14.74 5.82
N GLY A 25 16.91 14.63 7.04
CA GLY A 25 16.26 13.95 8.15
C GLY A 25 15.08 14.77 8.67
N GLY A 26 13.92 14.61 8.03
CA GLY A 26 12.62 14.86 8.64
C GLY A 26 12.06 13.53 9.14
N GLU A 27 11.30 13.55 10.23
CA GLU A 27 10.39 12.45 10.59
C GLU A 27 9.65 11.89 9.35
N PRO A 28 9.16 10.64 9.37
CA PRO A 28 8.35 10.09 8.27
C PRO A 28 6.98 10.81 8.22
N THR A 29 6.96 12.09 7.88
CA THR A 29 5.79 12.97 7.74
C THR A 29 5.38 13.09 6.28
N GLY A 30 5.59 12.02 5.50
CA GLY A 30 5.14 11.93 4.12
C GLY A 30 3.74 11.34 4.06
N PHE A 31 2.95 11.75 3.06
CA PHE A 31 1.64 11.14 2.78
C PHE A 31 1.74 9.60 2.65
N ALA A 32 2.85 9.09 2.10
CA ALA A 32 3.09 7.65 2.01
C ALA A 32 3.16 6.97 3.38
N ALA A 33 3.87 7.56 4.36
CA ALA A 33 3.95 7.01 5.71
C ALA A 33 2.60 7.04 6.45
N VAL A 34 1.82 8.11 6.25
CA VAL A 34 0.45 8.20 6.79
C VAL A 34 -0.46 7.17 6.11
N PHE A 35 -0.34 6.98 4.79
CA PHE A 35 -1.11 5.99 4.06
C PHE A 35 -0.76 4.57 4.50
N ASP A 36 0.53 4.25 4.65
CA ASP A 36 0.99 2.95 5.15
C ASP A 36 0.47 2.69 6.57
N ALA A 37 0.52 3.69 7.45
CA ALA A 37 -0.06 3.59 8.79
C ALA A 37 -1.57 3.33 8.77
N GLN A 38 -2.30 3.96 7.84
CA GLN A 38 -3.73 3.72 7.66
C GLN A 38 -4.01 2.33 7.11
N VAL A 39 -3.23 1.83 6.15
CA VAL A 39 -3.35 0.46 5.62
C VAL A 39 -3.13 -0.57 6.73
N GLU A 40 -2.12 -0.37 7.56
CA GLU A 40 -1.88 -1.22 8.74
C GLU A 40 -3.04 -1.14 9.74
N GLY A 41 -3.60 0.05 9.96
CA GLY A 41 -4.82 0.23 10.76
C GLY A 41 -6.01 -0.55 10.22
N VAL A 42 -6.26 -0.51 8.91
CA VAL A 42 -7.34 -1.28 8.26
C VAL A 42 -7.13 -2.79 8.45
N ASN A 43 -5.89 -3.27 8.36
CA ASN A 43 -5.56 -4.67 8.57
C ASN A 43 -5.85 -5.11 10.02
N GLN A 44 -5.53 -4.25 11.01
CA GLN A 44 -5.87 -4.50 12.41
C GLN A 44 -7.38 -4.51 12.63
N ASP A 45 -8.13 -3.59 12.01
CA ASP A 45 -9.60 -3.54 12.10
C ASP A 45 -10.25 -4.80 11.52
N LEU A 46 -9.74 -5.29 10.38
CA LEU A 46 -10.15 -6.57 9.78
C LEU A 46 -9.92 -7.74 10.74
N SER A 47 -8.70 -7.88 11.27
CA SER A 47 -8.35 -8.96 12.20
C SER A 47 -9.22 -8.91 13.48
N ARG A 48 -9.50 -7.71 13.96
CA ARG A 48 -10.36 -7.50 15.13
C ARG A 48 -11.81 -7.87 14.84
N ALA A 49 -12.35 -7.52 13.69
CA ALA A 49 -13.69 -7.89 13.25
C ALA A 49 -13.83 -9.41 13.09
N GLU A 50 -12.82 -10.08 12.48
CA GLU A 50 -12.78 -11.54 12.36
C GLU A 50 -12.76 -12.23 13.73
N THR A 51 -11.94 -11.72 14.65
CA THR A 51 -11.88 -12.25 16.03
C THR A 51 -13.23 -12.12 16.73
N GLN A 52 -13.88 -10.95 16.61
CA GLN A 52 -15.21 -10.74 17.19
C GLN A 52 -16.26 -11.68 16.58
N LEU A 53 -16.21 -11.89 15.26
CA LEU A 53 -17.08 -12.82 14.56
C LEU A 53 -16.88 -14.27 15.02
N GLN A 54 -15.63 -14.70 15.21
CA GLN A 54 -15.31 -16.03 15.73
C GLN A 54 -15.82 -16.22 17.16
N ARG A 55 -15.65 -15.19 18.02
CA ARG A 55 -16.13 -15.23 19.41
C ARG A 55 -17.66 -15.28 19.48
N LEU A 56 -18.34 -14.52 18.64
CA LEU A 56 -19.79 -14.57 18.49
C LEU A 56 -20.26 -15.96 18.02
N ALA A 57 -19.60 -16.54 17.00
CA ALA A 57 -19.89 -17.89 16.52
C ALA A 57 -19.61 -18.98 17.58
N ALA A 58 -18.65 -18.75 18.47
CA ALA A 58 -18.33 -19.61 19.61
C ALA A 58 -19.30 -19.43 20.80
N GLY A 59 -20.31 -18.55 20.69
CA GLY A 59 -21.30 -18.31 21.75
C GLY A 59 -20.75 -17.51 22.94
N GLN A 60 -19.63 -16.81 22.78
CA GLN A 60 -19.11 -15.90 23.81
C GLN A 60 -20.00 -14.65 23.93
N PRO A 61 -20.00 -13.97 25.09
CA PRO A 61 -20.75 -12.73 25.29
C PRO A 61 -20.11 -11.60 24.47
N VAL A 62 -20.44 -11.54 23.19
CA VAL A 62 -20.11 -10.46 22.28
C VAL A 62 -21.41 -9.89 21.76
N GLU A 63 -21.55 -8.58 21.85
CA GLU A 63 -22.73 -7.89 21.35
C GLU A 63 -22.79 -8.01 19.82
N LEU A 64 -23.85 -8.63 19.29
CA LEU A 64 -24.02 -8.85 17.85
C LEU A 64 -23.93 -7.54 17.05
N HIS A 65 -24.46 -6.44 17.61
CA HIS A 65 -24.45 -5.14 16.96
C HIS A 65 -23.03 -4.59 16.79
N ASP A 66 -22.14 -4.79 17.76
CA ASP A 66 -20.74 -4.34 17.68
C ASP A 66 -19.97 -5.12 16.61
N VAL A 67 -20.22 -6.42 16.47
CA VAL A 67 -19.61 -7.24 15.41
C VAL A 67 -20.06 -6.75 14.04
N MET A 68 -21.35 -6.48 13.86
CA MET A 68 -21.90 -5.99 12.61
C MET A 68 -21.34 -4.59 12.25
N ILE A 69 -21.25 -3.68 13.23
CA ILE A 69 -20.66 -2.35 13.03
C ILE A 69 -19.18 -2.47 12.67
N SER A 70 -18.43 -3.32 13.36
CA SER A 70 -17.01 -3.54 13.10
C SER A 70 -16.77 -4.09 11.70
N LEU A 71 -17.59 -5.05 11.25
CA LEU A 71 -17.51 -5.62 9.90
C LEU A 71 -17.82 -4.58 8.82
N GLU A 72 -18.86 -3.77 9.00
CA GLU A 72 -19.22 -2.74 8.03
C GLU A 72 -18.16 -1.63 7.96
N THR A 73 -17.64 -1.22 9.12
CA THR A 73 -16.56 -0.24 9.19
C THR A 73 -15.30 -0.74 8.49
N ALA A 74 -14.89 -1.99 8.75
CA ALA A 74 -13.75 -2.62 8.08
C ALA A 74 -13.95 -2.68 6.55
N ARG A 75 -15.16 -3.04 6.09
CA ARG A 75 -15.52 -3.05 4.66
C ARG A 75 -15.36 -1.67 4.04
N ILE A 76 -15.93 -0.63 4.65
CA ILE A 76 -15.85 0.75 4.16
C ILE A 76 -14.39 1.21 4.11
N SER A 77 -13.63 0.94 5.18
CA SER A 77 -12.21 1.31 5.29
C SER A 77 -11.37 0.72 4.15
N VAL A 78 -11.54 -0.58 3.84
CA VAL A 78 -10.88 -1.23 2.70
C VAL A 78 -11.24 -0.57 1.38
N MET A 79 -12.53 -0.28 1.15
CA MET A 79 -12.97 0.39 -0.08
C MET A 79 -12.31 1.77 -0.22
N THR A 80 -12.20 2.53 0.87
CA THR A 80 -11.53 3.84 0.88
C THR A 80 -10.05 3.71 0.51
N VAL A 81 -9.32 2.74 1.09
CA VAL A 81 -7.90 2.48 0.75
C VAL A 81 -7.73 2.18 -0.74
N ILE A 82 -8.60 1.36 -1.31
CA ILE A 82 -8.57 1.02 -2.75
C ILE A 82 -8.81 2.27 -3.61
N GLN A 83 -9.77 3.13 -3.23
CA GLN A 83 -10.04 4.36 -3.95
C GLN A 83 -8.84 5.32 -3.92
N VAL A 84 -8.20 5.48 -2.76
CA VAL A 84 -6.99 6.29 -2.62
C VAL A 84 -5.87 5.73 -3.49
N ARG A 85 -5.62 4.42 -3.45
CA ARG A 85 -4.64 3.75 -4.32
C ARG A 85 -4.90 4.05 -5.81
N ASN A 86 -6.15 3.92 -6.25
CA ASN A 86 -6.51 4.18 -7.64
C ASN A 86 -6.25 5.64 -8.02
N LYS A 87 -6.59 6.60 -7.14
CA LYS A 87 -6.33 8.03 -7.37
C LYS A 87 -4.83 8.36 -7.43
N LEU A 88 -3.99 7.70 -6.63
CA LEU A 88 -2.54 7.86 -6.71
C LEU A 88 -1.99 7.34 -8.04
N VAL A 89 -2.47 6.19 -8.50
CA VAL A 89 -2.09 5.63 -9.79
C VAL A 89 -2.54 6.54 -10.94
N GLU A 90 -3.76 7.08 -10.89
CA GLU A 90 -4.25 8.07 -11.86
C GLU A 90 -3.39 9.33 -11.86
N ALA A 91 -3.07 9.89 -10.70
CA ALA A 91 -2.23 11.09 -10.58
C ALA A 91 -0.82 10.86 -11.15
N TYR A 92 -0.23 9.67 -10.93
CA TYR A 92 1.03 9.29 -11.55
C TYR A 92 0.92 9.21 -13.07
N GLN A 93 -0.14 8.58 -13.59
CA GLN A 93 -0.38 8.49 -15.03
C GLN A 93 -0.59 9.86 -15.68
N GLU A 94 -1.27 10.79 -15.01
CA GLU A 94 -1.49 12.15 -15.50
C GLU A 94 -0.19 12.93 -15.60
N LEU A 95 0.66 12.88 -14.55
CA LEU A 95 1.97 13.51 -14.56
C LEU A 95 2.86 12.99 -15.70
N SER A 96 2.79 11.68 -15.97
CA SER A 96 3.52 11.06 -17.09
C SER A 96 3.00 11.52 -18.46
N ARG A 97 1.72 11.84 -18.60
CA ARG A 97 1.13 12.35 -19.86
C ARG A 97 1.46 13.82 -20.11
N MET A 98 1.70 14.59 -19.06
CA MET A 98 2.11 16.00 -19.19
C MET A 98 3.57 16.17 -19.66
N GLN A 99 4.43 15.17 -19.45
CA GLN A 99 5.87 15.26 -19.74
C GLN A 99 6.30 14.65 -21.09
N VAL A 100 5.36 14.16 -21.90
CA VAL A 100 5.61 13.67 -23.27
C VAL A 100 5.24 14.70 -24.33
#